data_AF-A0A660ZUZ7-F1
#
_entry.id   AF-A0A660ZUZ7-F1
#
_cell.length_a   1.000
_cell.length_b   1.000
_cell.length_c   1.000
_cell.angle_alpha   90.00
_cell.angle_beta   90.00
_cell.angle_gamma   90.00
#
_symmetry.space_group_name_H-M   'P 1'
#
loop_
_entity.id
_entity.type
_entity.pdbx_description
1 polymer ?
#
loop_
_entity_poly.entity_id
_entity_poly.type
_entity_poly.pdbx_seq_one_letter_code
_entity_poly.pdbx_strand_id
1 'polypeptide(L)'
;MKSILLGAYMALIVSGVWSSAAWSGPFTRVSDWVDSNVIDSQDGKLDVSEYLASSQGLLPVPIIISEPAVGFGVGLAVAYFHSRKEMDATKHSHQGPPSMSVGFGAITENGTYLYGGAHIGVWKADHIRYVGALAKANINMTFYTDAESDGRKLSDGIQFNIDGNIVLQQIQFRLKESNWWLGTNYLFVDAMNTFKLPAVLPPELPDPQFDFNLAGLGIFAQYDSRNSIFTPTQGLSAKLEYKNYGDSWGSDFNFNRYKGSLLHYTRLGDYSSLGLRLAGETVSGDTPFFGYPFIFMRGIPAMRYQGESAITGEAEYLWGITPRWVLS
;
A
#
# COMPACT_ATOMS: atom_id res chain seq x y z
N MET A 1 -23.42 -1.00 -6.35
CA MET A 1 -23.04 -0.29 -5.12
C MET A 1 -21.91 -1.11 -4.49
N LYS A 2 -20.68 -1.16 -5.03
CA LYS A 2 -19.73 -0.10 -5.41
C LYS A 2 -19.23 0.67 -4.17
N SER A 3 -18.53 -0.02 -3.27
CA SER A 3 -17.54 0.64 -2.42
C SER A 3 -16.18 0.57 -3.11
N ILE A 4 -15.58 1.76 -3.16
CA ILE A 4 -14.29 2.14 -3.70
C ILE A 4 -13.19 1.72 -2.74
N LEU A 5 -12.03 1.25 -3.22
CA LEU A 5 -10.75 1.24 -2.48
C LEU A 5 -9.60 0.71 -3.36
N LEU A 6 -8.88 1.60 -4.05
CA LEU A 6 -7.76 1.29 -4.94
C LEU A 6 -6.59 0.75 -4.11
N GLY A 7 -6.34 -0.55 -4.24
CA GLY A 7 -5.26 -1.22 -3.54
C GLY A 7 -3.88 -0.80 -4.04
N ALA A 8 -3.24 0.07 -3.28
CA ALA A 8 -1.92 -0.23 -2.75
C ALA A 8 -1.98 0.04 -1.24
N TYR A 9 -2.06 -1.04 -0.45
CA TYR A 9 -1.88 -1.07 1.00
C TYR A 9 -2.42 0.14 1.79
N MET A 10 -3.73 0.11 2.08
CA MET A 10 -4.37 0.99 3.04
C MET A 10 -5.41 0.17 3.81
N ALA A 11 -5.07 -0.25 5.03
CA ALA A 11 -5.99 -0.89 5.94
C ALA A 11 -6.92 0.17 6.55
N LEU A 12 -8.23 -0.02 6.40
CA LEU A 12 -9.27 0.74 7.10
C LEU A 12 -10.12 -0.27 7.88
N ILE A 13 -10.18 -0.12 9.20
CA ILE A 13 -11.22 -0.73 10.04
C ILE A 13 -12.03 0.43 10.62
N VAL A 14 -13.35 0.39 10.41
CA VAL A 14 -14.32 1.31 11.01
C VAL A 14 -15.15 0.54 12.03
N SER A 15 -15.26 1.05 13.25
CA SER A 15 -16.45 0.86 14.08
C SER A 15 -16.75 2.17 14.82
N GLY A 16 -17.99 2.63 14.68
CA GLY A 16 -18.44 3.95 15.14
C GLY A 16 -19.02 3.97 16.56
N VAL A 17 -19.31 5.18 17.05
CA VAL A 17 -20.60 5.67 17.62
C VAL A 17 -20.46 7.19 17.82
N TRP A 18 -21.55 7.92 17.56
CA TRP A 18 -21.71 9.38 17.51
C TRP A 18 -21.81 10.08 18.87
N SER A 19 -21.46 11.38 18.94
CA SER A 19 -22.36 12.43 19.46
C SER A 19 -21.91 13.85 19.06
N SER A 20 -22.90 14.70 18.89
CA SER A 20 -22.95 16.01 18.21
C SER A 20 -22.58 17.22 19.07
N ALA A 21 -21.92 18.23 18.47
CA ALA A 21 -22.11 19.64 18.83
C ALA A 21 -21.70 20.58 17.67
N ALA A 22 -22.61 21.49 17.32
CA ALA A 22 -22.54 22.38 16.17
C ALA A 22 -21.54 23.54 16.36
N TRP A 23 -20.75 23.83 15.31
CA TRP A 23 -19.98 25.07 15.16
C TRP A 23 -20.10 25.56 13.71
N SER A 24 -20.74 26.71 13.52
CA SER A 24 -20.95 27.37 12.23
C SER A 24 -19.67 28.10 11.79
N GLY A 25 -19.03 27.58 10.75
CA GLY A 25 -17.82 28.11 10.12
C GLY A 25 -17.60 27.48 8.74
N PRO A 26 -16.44 27.66 8.08
CA PRO A 26 -16.16 27.29 6.68
C PRO A 26 -16.35 25.79 6.33
N PHE A 27 -16.71 24.97 7.32
CA PHE A 27 -17.22 23.61 7.20
C PHE A 27 -18.53 23.48 6.44
N THR A 28 -19.34 24.54 6.29
CA THR A 28 -20.60 24.47 5.50
C THR A 28 -20.35 24.11 4.03
N ARG A 29 -19.25 24.58 3.43
CA ARG A 29 -18.90 24.24 2.04
C ARG A 29 -18.39 22.80 1.86
N VAL A 30 -17.85 22.20 2.92
CA VAL A 30 -17.39 20.80 2.92
C VAL A 30 -18.57 19.87 3.21
N SER A 31 -19.49 20.24 4.11
CA SER A 31 -20.74 19.51 4.32
C SER A 31 -21.63 19.53 3.08
N ASP A 32 -21.78 20.68 2.42
CA ASP A 32 -22.58 20.78 1.18
C ASP A 32 -21.93 19.96 0.03
N TRP A 33 -20.60 19.83 0.02
CA TRP A 33 -19.86 19.01 -0.93
C TRP A 33 -20.00 17.50 -0.63
N VAL A 34 -19.97 17.10 0.65
CA VAL A 34 -20.22 15.73 1.10
C VAL A 34 -21.67 15.32 0.82
N ASP A 35 -22.62 16.17 1.17
CA ASP A 35 -24.05 15.89 1.01
C ASP A 35 -24.47 15.79 -0.47
N SER A 36 -23.76 16.47 -1.38
CA SER A 36 -24.05 16.43 -2.82
C SER A 36 -23.29 15.36 -3.61
N ASN A 37 -22.17 14.82 -3.10
CA ASN A 37 -21.30 13.90 -3.86
C ASN A 37 -21.04 12.56 -3.17
N VAL A 38 -21.40 12.44 -1.88
CA VAL A 38 -21.10 11.29 -1.03
C VAL A 38 -22.39 10.72 -0.46
N ILE A 39 -23.55 11.39 -0.56
CA ILE A 39 -24.84 10.88 -0.08
C ILE A 39 -25.76 10.61 -1.28
N ASP A 40 -26.25 9.38 -1.41
CA ASP A 40 -27.21 8.98 -2.45
C ASP A 40 -28.53 9.74 -2.26
N SER A 41 -28.94 10.48 -3.28
CA SER A 41 -30.18 11.25 -3.28
C SER A 41 -31.46 10.40 -3.21
N GLN A 42 -31.39 9.10 -3.52
CA GLN A 42 -32.55 8.19 -3.49
C GLN A 42 -32.80 7.55 -2.13
N ASP A 43 -31.76 7.37 -1.31
CA ASP A 43 -31.90 6.68 -0.02
C ASP A 43 -31.21 7.36 1.19
N GLY A 44 -30.53 8.48 0.96
CA GLY A 44 -29.92 9.31 2.00
C GLY A 44 -28.71 8.69 2.68
N LYS A 45 -28.09 7.65 2.08
CA LYS A 45 -26.92 6.95 2.64
C LYS A 45 -25.64 7.31 1.91
N LEU A 46 -24.50 7.09 2.57
CA LEU A 46 -23.19 7.34 1.97
C LEU A 46 -22.97 6.46 0.72
N ASP A 47 -22.91 7.06 -0.47
CA ASP A 47 -22.56 6.43 -1.74
C ASP A 47 -21.63 7.35 -2.58
N VAL A 48 -20.35 6.99 -2.63
CA VAL A 48 -19.33 7.64 -3.48
C VAL A 48 -19.24 7.01 -4.89
N SER A 49 -20.10 6.04 -5.21
CA SER A 49 -20.09 5.32 -6.49
C SER A 49 -20.29 6.22 -7.69
N GLU A 50 -21.17 7.21 -7.58
CA GLU A 50 -21.55 8.11 -8.67
C GLU A 50 -20.44 9.16 -8.91
N TYR A 51 -19.84 9.66 -7.83
CA TYR A 51 -18.65 10.50 -7.87
C TYR A 51 -17.43 9.79 -8.47
N LEU A 52 -17.23 8.50 -8.15
CA LEU A 52 -16.19 7.72 -8.79
C LEU A 52 -16.53 7.26 -10.20
N ALA A 53 -17.81 7.12 -10.53
CA ALA A 53 -18.24 6.87 -11.90
C ALA A 53 -18.05 8.10 -12.79
N SER A 54 -18.25 9.31 -12.26
CA SER A 54 -18.05 10.57 -12.99
C SER A 54 -16.59 10.78 -13.42
N SER A 55 -15.65 10.06 -12.81
CA SER A 55 -14.21 10.05 -13.17
C SER A 55 -13.57 11.45 -13.19
N GLN A 56 -14.14 12.41 -12.46
CA GLN A 56 -13.70 13.80 -12.42
C GLN A 56 -13.84 14.35 -10.99
N GLY A 57 -12.72 14.82 -10.42
CA GLY A 57 -12.73 15.57 -9.17
C GLY A 57 -11.73 15.11 -8.11
N LEU A 58 -11.74 15.79 -6.96
CA LEU A 58 -10.94 15.52 -5.77
C LEU A 58 -11.64 14.56 -4.78
N LEU A 59 -11.06 13.39 -4.55
CA LEU A 59 -11.46 12.47 -3.49
C LEU A 59 -10.47 12.55 -2.31
N PRO A 60 -10.86 13.13 -1.16
CA PRO A 60 -10.11 12.97 0.07
C PRO A 60 -10.31 11.55 0.62
N VAL A 61 -9.24 10.93 1.07
CA VAL A 61 -9.22 9.58 1.67
C VAL A 61 -8.48 9.67 3.00
N PRO A 62 -9.18 9.50 4.14
CA PRO A 62 -8.52 9.47 5.43
C PRO A 62 -7.65 8.21 5.56
N ILE A 63 -6.50 8.36 6.22
CA ILE A 63 -5.56 7.28 6.49
C ILE A 63 -5.55 7.04 7.99
N ILE A 64 -5.78 5.80 8.40
CA ILE A 64 -5.64 5.35 9.79
C ILE A 64 -4.54 4.30 9.82
N ILE A 65 -3.56 4.49 10.68
CA ILE A 65 -2.44 3.56 10.86
C ILE A 65 -2.60 2.91 12.23
N SER A 66 -2.53 1.58 12.25
CA SER A 66 -2.59 0.77 13.47
C SER A 66 -1.55 -0.35 13.41
N GLU A 67 -0.33 0.00 12.98
CA GLU A 67 0.76 -0.94 12.77
C GLU A 67 1.58 -1.06 14.06
N PRO A 68 1.68 -2.25 14.68
CA PRO A 68 2.39 -2.42 15.94
C PRO A 68 3.85 -1.94 15.93
N ALA A 69 4.53 -1.95 14.77
CA ALA A 69 5.91 -1.48 14.67
C ALA A 69 6.07 0.06 14.75
N VAL A 70 5.05 0.82 14.33
CA VAL A 70 5.10 2.29 14.29
C VAL A 70 4.06 2.98 15.17
N GLY A 71 3.18 2.20 15.78
CA GLY A 71 2.09 2.66 16.62
C GLY A 71 0.88 3.18 15.84
N PHE A 72 -0.01 3.87 16.55
CA PHE A 72 -1.15 4.53 15.93
C PHE A 72 -0.74 5.75 15.12
N GLY A 73 -1.45 6.01 14.02
CA GLY A 73 -1.21 7.17 13.20
C GLY A 73 -2.42 7.61 12.40
N VAL A 74 -2.31 8.81 11.86
CA VAL A 74 -3.34 9.45 11.04
C VAL A 74 -2.69 10.09 9.82
N GLY A 75 -3.45 10.17 8.74
CA GLY A 75 -3.02 10.84 7.54
C GLY A 75 -4.19 11.18 6.62
N LEU A 76 -3.84 11.77 5.49
CA LEU A 76 -4.78 12.16 4.45
C LEU A 76 -4.13 11.94 3.09
N ALA A 77 -4.86 11.32 2.19
CA ALA A 77 -4.58 11.35 0.76
C ALA A 77 -5.67 12.15 0.05
N VAL A 78 -5.29 12.87 -1.01
CA VAL A 78 -6.22 13.56 -1.90
C VAL A 78 -5.94 13.10 -3.31
N ALA A 79 -6.89 12.39 -3.91
CA ALA A 79 -6.81 11.89 -5.27
C ALA A 79 -7.57 12.83 -6.22
N TYR A 80 -6.93 13.25 -7.30
CA TYR A 80 -7.53 13.98 -8.40
C TYR A 80 -7.69 13.06 -9.61
N PHE A 81 -8.93 12.82 -10.04
CA PHE A 81 -9.23 12.00 -11.20
C PHE A 81 -9.22 12.82 -12.49
N HIS A 82 -8.47 12.33 -13.48
CA HIS A 82 -8.39 12.93 -14.80
C HIS A 82 -9.53 12.41 -15.69
N SER A 83 -10.10 13.34 -16.47
CA SER A 83 -11.21 13.05 -17.37
C SER A 83 -10.90 11.90 -18.34
N ARG A 84 -11.82 10.94 -18.43
CA ARG A 84 -11.68 9.81 -19.34
C ARG A 84 -12.25 10.16 -20.72
N LYS A 85 -11.55 9.79 -21.78
CA LYS A 85 -12.14 9.79 -23.13
C LYS A 85 -13.13 8.64 -23.23
N GLU A 86 -14.37 8.89 -23.65
CA GLU A 86 -15.37 7.83 -23.82
C GLU A 86 -14.84 6.72 -24.74
N MET A 87 -15.12 5.47 -24.35
CA MET A 87 -14.63 4.28 -25.02
C MET A 87 -15.78 3.36 -25.37
N ASP A 88 -15.77 2.87 -26.61
CA ASP A 88 -16.75 1.90 -27.09
C ASP A 88 -16.53 0.54 -26.39
N ALA A 89 -17.41 0.22 -25.45
CA ALA A 89 -17.38 -1.02 -24.69
C ALA A 89 -17.56 -2.28 -25.56
N THR A 90 -18.08 -2.14 -26.79
CA THR A 90 -18.23 -3.25 -27.74
C THR A 90 -16.91 -3.62 -28.41
N LYS A 91 -15.94 -2.71 -28.44
CA LYS A 91 -14.60 -2.92 -29.01
C LYS A 91 -13.52 -3.22 -27.97
N HIS A 92 -13.73 -2.79 -26.73
CA HIS A 92 -12.79 -3.00 -25.62
C HIS A 92 -13.54 -3.52 -24.40
N SER A 93 -13.30 -4.78 -24.05
CA SER A 93 -13.93 -5.43 -22.89
C SER A 93 -13.38 -4.94 -21.55
N HIS A 94 -12.16 -4.38 -21.55
CA HIS A 94 -11.53 -3.83 -20.34
C HIS A 94 -11.65 -2.31 -20.28
N GLN A 95 -12.41 -1.84 -19.30
CA GLN A 95 -12.46 -0.45 -18.91
C GLN A 95 -11.70 -0.28 -17.59
N GLY A 96 -10.38 -0.11 -17.69
CA GLY A 96 -9.53 0.16 -16.54
C GLY A 96 -9.92 1.42 -15.75
N PRO A 97 -9.34 1.62 -14.56
CA PRO A 97 -9.61 2.80 -13.76
C PRO A 97 -9.19 4.09 -14.50
N PRO A 98 -9.78 5.25 -14.15
CA PRO A 98 -9.30 6.53 -14.67
C PRO A 98 -7.87 6.80 -14.21
N SER A 99 -7.13 7.57 -15.02
CA SER A 99 -5.86 8.14 -14.58
C SER A 99 -6.09 9.05 -13.38
N MET A 100 -5.17 9.08 -12.42
CA MET A 100 -5.29 9.93 -11.24
C MET A 100 -3.94 10.45 -10.75
N SER A 101 -3.96 11.61 -10.10
CA SER A 101 -2.82 12.13 -9.34
C SER A 101 -3.19 12.17 -7.87
N VAL A 102 -2.29 11.77 -6.98
CA VAL A 102 -2.55 11.67 -5.55
C VAL A 102 -1.48 12.45 -4.81
N GLY A 103 -1.87 13.34 -3.90
CA GLY A 103 -1.00 13.87 -2.86
C GLY A 103 -1.33 13.19 -1.53
N PHE A 104 -0.34 12.86 -0.72
CA PHE A 104 -0.58 12.18 0.56
C PHE A 104 0.42 12.60 1.64
N GLY A 105 -0.02 12.45 2.89
CA GLY A 105 0.82 12.60 4.08
C GLY A 105 0.24 11.82 5.25
N ALA A 106 1.11 11.26 6.08
CA ALA A 106 0.74 10.55 7.30
C ALA A 106 1.82 10.68 8.37
N ILE A 107 1.39 10.61 9.63
CA ILE A 107 2.23 10.65 10.83
C ILE A 107 1.77 9.58 11.83
N THR A 108 2.67 9.09 12.66
CA THR A 108 2.36 8.15 13.75
C THR A 108 2.87 8.65 15.10
N GLU A 109 2.39 8.04 16.18
CA GLU A 109 2.76 8.39 17.55
C GLU A 109 4.24 8.16 17.86
N ASN A 110 4.90 7.22 17.17
CA ASN A 110 6.34 6.97 17.36
C ASN A 110 7.24 7.95 16.59
N GLY A 111 6.65 8.99 15.98
CA GLY A 111 7.37 10.01 15.21
C GLY A 111 7.68 9.62 13.77
N THR A 112 7.21 8.46 13.30
CA THR A 112 7.28 8.09 11.87
C THR A 112 6.37 9.00 11.06
N TYR A 113 6.87 9.50 9.94
CA TYR A 113 6.07 10.25 8.99
C TYR A 113 6.45 9.94 7.55
N LEU A 114 5.50 10.16 6.65
CA LEU A 114 5.72 10.10 5.21
C LEU A 114 4.82 11.10 4.50
N TYR A 115 5.30 11.70 3.43
CA TYR A 115 4.48 12.51 2.54
C TYR A 115 5.03 12.48 1.12
N GLY A 116 4.17 12.74 0.15
CA GLY A 116 4.58 12.67 -1.24
C GLY A 116 3.44 12.84 -2.22
N GLY A 117 3.75 12.52 -3.46
CA GLY A 117 2.80 12.51 -4.55
C GLY A 117 3.02 11.31 -5.46
N ALA A 118 1.93 10.83 -6.04
CA ALA A 118 1.93 9.77 -7.03
C ALA A 118 1.04 10.13 -8.22
N HIS A 119 1.37 9.58 -9.39
CA HIS A 119 0.53 9.64 -10.57
C HIS A 119 0.35 8.24 -11.14
N ILE A 120 -0.91 7.90 -11.40
CA ILE A 120 -1.31 6.66 -12.07
C ILE A 120 -1.86 7.05 -13.43
N GLY A 121 -1.16 6.65 -14.48
CA GLY A 121 -1.56 6.88 -15.86
C GLY A 121 -2.14 5.61 -16.48
N VAL A 122 -3.28 5.72 -17.15
CA VAL A 122 -3.92 4.64 -17.91
C VAL A 122 -4.14 5.11 -19.34
N TRP A 123 -3.55 4.39 -20.30
CA TRP A 123 -3.63 4.73 -21.72
C TRP A 123 -4.02 3.53 -22.59
N LYS A 124 -4.33 3.84 -23.86
CA LYS A 124 -4.65 2.87 -24.92
C LYS A 124 -5.68 1.84 -24.46
N ALA A 125 -6.88 2.26 -24.05
CA ALA A 125 -7.91 1.32 -23.65
C ALA A 125 -7.47 0.37 -22.52
N ASP A 126 -6.79 0.89 -21.49
CA ASP A 126 -6.28 0.05 -20.39
C ASP A 126 -5.29 -1.05 -20.85
N HIS A 127 -4.50 -0.75 -21.89
CA HIS A 127 -3.41 -1.62 -22.33
C HIS A 127 -2.04 -1.15 -21.86
N ILE A 128 -1.95 0.09 -21.38
CA ILE A 128 -0.72 0.63 -20.78
C ILE A 128 -1.11 1.27 -19.45
N ARG A 129 -0.42 0.87 -18.38
CA ARG A 129 -0.51 1.53 -17.08
C ARG A 129 0.87 1.97 -16.61
N TYR A 130 0.91 3.11 -15.95
CA TYR A 130 2.11 3.65 -15.33
C TYR A 130 1.81 4.12 -13.92
N VAL A 131 2.77 3.94 -13.02
CA VAL A 131 2.78 4.54 -11.70
C VAL A 131 4.11 5.24 -11.53
N GLY A 132 4.06 6.54 -11.21
CA GLY A 132 5.23 7.29 -10.77
C GLY A 132 4.96 7.90 -9.41
N ALA A 133 5.91 7.81 -8.48
CA ALA A 133 5.77 8.41 -7.16
C ALA A 133 7.08 9.02 -6.66
N LEU A 134 6.94 10.10 -5.91
CA LEU A 134 8.00 10.79 -5.18
C LEU A 134 7.52 10.97 -3.74
N ALA A 135 8.34 10.59 -2.77
CA ALA A 135 7.98 10.73 -1.36
C ALA A 135 9.20 11.03 -0.49
N LYS A 136 8.95 11.68 0.64
CA LYS A 136 9.87 11.77 1.79
C LYS A 136 9.33 10.87 2.88
N ALA A 137 10.19 10.10 3.52
CA ALA A 137 9.84 9.27 4.67
C ALA A 137 10.90 9.40 5.76
N ASN A 138 10.45 9.48 7.00
CA ASN A 138 11.26 9.30 8.20
C ASN A 138 10.61 8.17 9.00
N ILE A 139 11.27 7.03 9.10
CA ILE A 139 10.69 5.80 9.63
C ILE A 139 11.46 5.36 10.87
N ASN A 140 10.80 5.36 12.02
CA ASN A 140 11.34 4.83 13.27
C ASN A 140 10.90 3.37 13.42
N MET A 141 11.87 2.46 13.44
CA MET A 141 11.63 1.02 13.50
C MET A 141 12.51 0.34 14.55
N THR A 142 12.17 -0.90 14.84
CA THR A 142 12.99 -1.79 15.67
C THR A 142 13.37 -3.02 14.85
N PHE A 143 14.67 -3.31 14.78
CA PHE A 143 15.21 -4.52 14.19
C PHE A 143 15.32 -5.60 15.28
N TYR A 144 14.71 -6.76 15.05
CA TYR A 144 14.78 -7.88 15.97
C TYR A 144 15.85 -8.86 15.51
N THR A 145 16.73 -9.26 16.42
CA THR A 145 17.77 -10.24 16.17
C THR A 145 17.66 -11.39 17.16
N ASP A 146 17.82 -12.62 16.65
CA ASP A 146 17.94 -13.82 17.47
C ASP A 146 19.38 -14.04 17.98
N ALA A 147 20.29 -13.10 17.69
CA ALA A 147 21.68 -13.18 18.13
C ALA A 147 21.78 -13.09 19.66
N GLU A 148 22.33 -14.15 20.26
CA GLU A 148 22.75 -14.15 21.65
C GLU A 148 24.15 -13.54 21.74
N SER A 149 24.27 -12.40 22.43
CA SER A 149 25.56 -11.81 22.79
C SER A 149 25.66 -11.75 24.30
N ASP A 150 26.67 -12.42 24.86
CA ASP A 150 27.05 -12.35 26.27
C ASP A 150 25.90 -12.69 27.25
N GLY A 151 25.13 -13.75 26.95
CA GLY A 151 24.04 -14.24 27.82
C GLY A 151 22.83 -13.31 27.94
N ARG A 152 22.81 -12.18 27.22
CA ARG A 152 21.67 -11.27 27.13
C ARG A 152 20.97 -11.50 25.79
N LYS A 153 19.73 -11.98 25.85
CA LYS A 153 18.84 -11.88 24.68
C LYS A 153 18.63 -10.40 24.41
N LEU A 154 18.94 -9.94 23.21
CA LEU A 154 18.48 -8.64 22.70
C LEU A 154 16.97 -8.70 22.38
N SER A 155 16.17 -9.24 23.29
CA SER A 155 14.73 -9.52 23.12
C SER A 155 13.93 -8.26 22.78
N ASP A 156 14.47 -7.10 23.14
CA ASP A 156 13.82 -5.80 22.99
C ASP A 156 14.10 -5.16 21.61
N GLY A 157 15.02 -5.76 20.83
CA GLY A 157 15.41 -5.29 19.50
C GLY A 157 16.31 -4.05 19.51
N ILE A 158 16.85 -3.71 18.34
CA ILE A 158 17.72 -2.55 18.10
C ILE A 158 16.90 -1.49 17.37
N GLN A 159 16.72 -0.33 18.00
CA GLN A 159 15.99 0.77 17.38
C GLN A 159 16.84 1.46 16.32
N PHE A 160 16.20 1.87 15.23
CA PHE A 160 16.84 2.63 14.18
C PHE A 160 15.86 3.57 13.48
N ASN A 161 16.39 4.58 12.80
CA ASN A 161 15.65 5.52 11.99
C ASN A 161 16.19 5.49 10.56
N ILE A 162 15.30 5.47 9.57
CA ILE A 162 15.64 5.71 8.16
C ILE A 162 14.95 7.00 7.74
N ASP A 163 15.74 8.01 7.38
CA ASP A 163 15.26 9.29 6.86
C ASP A 163 15.71 9.43 5.40
N GLY A 164 14.78 9.46 4.46
CA GLY A 164 15.13 9.41 3.05
C GLY A 164 14.06 9.87 2.07
N ASN A 165 14.50 10.07 0.84
CA ASN A 165 13.67 10.36 -0.32
C ASN A 165 13.47 9.08 -1.13
N ILE A 166 12.29 8.90 -1.68
CA ILE A 166 11.88 7.72 -2.43
C ILE A 166 11.41 8.16 -3.81
N VAL A 167 11.92 7.49 -4.84
CA VAL A 167 11.44 7.56 -6.22
C VAL A 167 10.98 6.17 -6.63
N LEU A 168 9.75 6.06 -7.11
CA LEU A 168 9.21 4.84 -7.67
C LEU A 168 8.69 5.12 -9.07
N GLN A 169 9.05 4.25 -10.01
CA GLN A 169 8.49 4.22 -11.36
C GLN A 169 8.07 2.79 -11.69
N GLN A 170 6.91 2.61 -12.30
CA GLN A 170 6.43 1.31 -12.79
C GLN A 170 5.68 1.53 -14.09
N ILE A 171 5.92 0.67 -15.07
CA ILE A 171 5.13 0.61 -16.30
C ILE A 171 4.77 -0.83 -16.61
N GLN A 172 3.55 -1.04 -17.09
CA GLN A 172 3.06 -2.36 -17.48
C GLN A 172 2.17 -2.31 -18.71
N PHE A 173 2.19 -3.41 -19.44
CA PHE A 173 1.52 -3.59 -20.71
C PHE A 173 0.62 -4.81 -20.64
N ARG A 174 -0.63 -4.64 -21.07
CA ARG A 174 -1.57 -5.75 -21.17
C ARG A 174 -1.24 -6.60 -22.38
N LEU A 175 -1.29 -7.91 -22.22
CA LEU A 175 -1.08 -8.85 -23.32
C LEU A 175 -2.39 -9.04 -24.08
N LYS A 176 -2.57 -8.28 -25.18
CA LYS A 176 -3.81 -8.25 -25.97
C LYS A 176 -5.01 -7.96 -25.06
N GLU A 177 -6.18 -8.52 -25.37
CA GLU A 177 -7.40 -8.42 -24.55
C GLU A 177 -7.44 -9.46 -23.41
N SER A 178 -6.29 -9.96 -22.94
CA SER A 178 -6.23 -10.93 -21.85
C SER A 178 -6.13 -10.26 -20.47
N ASN A 179 -6.22 -11.06 -19.42
CA ASN A 179 -6.01 -10.61 -18.03
C ASN A 179 -4.52 -10.59 -17.62
N TRP A 180 -3.61 -10.86 -18.55
CA TRP A 180 -2.17 -10.86 -18.31
C TRP A 180 -1.53 -9.50 -18.58
N TRP A 181 -0.56 -9.18 -17.73
CA TRP A 181 0.25 -7.98 -17.77
C TRP A 181 1.72 -8.36 -17.64
N LEU A 182 2.57 -7.68 -18.40
CA LEU A 182 4.01 -7.70 -18.23
C LEU A 182 4.48 -6.28 -17.95
N GLY A 183 5.39 -6.12 -17.00
CA GLY A 183 5.85 -4.81 -16.62
C GLY A 183 7.26 -4.80 -16.06
N THR A 184 7.75 -3.59 -15.86
CA THR A 184 9.02 -3.30 -15.18
C THR A 184 8.79 -2.18 -14.18
N ASN A 185 9.61 -2.17 -13.13
CA ASN A 185 9.58 -1.12 -12.14
C ASN A 185 10.99 -0.77 -11.67
N TYR A 186 11.16 0.45 -11.19
CA TYR A 186 12.38 0.99 -10.64
C TYR A 186 12.05 1.62 -9.29
N LEU A 187 12.85 1.30 -8.27
CA LEU A 187 12.82 1.92 -6.96
C LEU A 187 14.17 2.55 -6.71
N PHE A 188 14.20 3.79 -6.25
CA PHE A 188 15.39 4.46 -5.77
C PHE A 188 15.10 5.10 -4.41
N VAL A 189 15.98 4.90 -3.46
CA VAL A 189 15.93 5.49 -2.13
C VAL A 189 17.30 6.07 -1.83
N ASP A 190 17.32 7.35 -1.49
CA ASP A 190 18.48 8.07 -0.96
C ASP A 190 18.15 8.40 0.50
N ALA A 191 18.92 7.85 1.45
CA ALA A 191 18.56 7.90 2.85
C ALA A 191 19.76 7.85 3.78
N MET A 192 19.55 8.35 5.00
CA MET A 192 20.44 8.15 6.14
C MET A 192 19.79 7.18 7.11
N ASN A 193 20.56 6.18 7.56
CA ASN A 193 20.17 5.30 8.65
C ASN A 193 20.90 5.69 9.93
N THR A 194 20.17 5.81 11.04
CA THR A 194 20.72 6.09 12.38
C THR A 194 20.27 5.01 13.37
N PHE A 195 21.21 4.32 14.00
CA PHE A 195 20.93 3.34 15.07
C PHE A 195 20.86 4.03 16.42
N LYS A 196 19.79 3.80 17.18
CA LYS A 196 19.66 4.32 18.53
C LYS A 196 20.21 3.30 19.52
N LEU A 197 21.36 3.62 20.13
CA LEU A 197 21.97 2.72 21.10
C LEU A 197 21.27 2.81 22.46
N PRO A 198 21.22 1.71 23.25
CA PRO A 198 20.68 1.76 24.61
C PRO A 198 21.44 2.78 25.47
N ALA A 199 20.76 3.41 26.42
CA ALA A 199 21.28 4.45 27.34
C ALA A 199 22.45 4.02 28.27
N VAL A 200 23.04 2.85 28.03
CA VAL A 200 24.20 2.30 28.76
C VAL A 200 25.52 2.88 28.22
N LEU A 201 25.51 3.50 27.04
CA LEU A 201 26.67 4.21 26.51
C LEU A 201 26.72 5.66 26.99
N PRO A 202 27.93 6.26 27.12
CA PRO A 202 28.08 7.66 27.47
C PRO A 202 27.19 8.55 26.59
N PRO A 203 26.39 9.48 27.16
CA PRO A 203 25.47 10.34 26.40
C PRO A 203 26.14 11.25 25.36
N GLU A 204 27.47 11.35 25.42
CA GLU A 204 28.32 12.20 24.59
C GLU A 204 28.72 11.53 23.26
N LEU A 205 28.48 10.22 23.10
CA LEU A 205 28.75 9.53 21.85
C LEU A 205 27.57 9.68 20.87
N PRO A 206 27.81 10.11 19.63
CA PRO A 206 26.75 10.17 18.63
C PRO A 206 26.27 8.76 18.28
N ASP A 207 24.98 8.64 17.99
CA ASP A 207 24.38 7.42 17.46
C ASP A 207 25.05 7.00 16.13
N PRO A 208 25.38 5.71 15.92
CA PRO A 208 25.97 5.25 14.68
C PRO A 208 25.04 5.54 13.50
N GLN A 209 25.57 6.21 12.48
CA GLN A 209 24.82 6.56 11.28
C GLN A 209 25.61 6.30 10.01
N PHE A 210 24.89 6.04 8.92
CA PHE A 210 25.46 5.92 7.58
C PHE A 210 24.44 6.33 6.52
N ASP A 211 24.91 7.00 5.49
CA ASP A 211 24.14 7.27 4.27
C ASP A 211 24.14 6.05 3.35
N PHE A 212 23.05 5.85 2.62
CA PHE A 212 22.97 4.80 1.62
C PHE A 212 22.04 5.17 0.47
N ASN A 213 22.37 4.65 -0.71
CA ASN A 213 21.50 4.56 -1.86
C ASN A 213 21.01 3.12 -2.01
N LEU A 214 19.71 2.94 -2.16
CA LEU A 214 19.09 1.66 -2.50
C LEU A 214 18.35 1.82 -3.82
N ALA A 215 18.87 1.17 -4.86
CA ALA A 215 18.29 1.24 -6.19
C ALA A 215 18.04 -0.16 -6.76
N GLY A 216 16.86 -0.39 -7.33
CA GLY A 216 16.53 -1.70 -7.88
C GLY A 216 15.64 -1.64 -9.10
N LEU A 217 16.06 -2.35 -10.16
CA LEU A 217 15.28 -2.57 -11.37
C LEU A 217 14.63 -3.95 -11.32
N GLY A 218 13.31 -3.98 -11.53
CA GLY A 218 12.52 -5.20 -11.52
C GLY A 218 11.72 -5.42 -12.78
N ILE A 219 11.39 -6.68 -13.02
CA ILE A 219 10.45 -7.15 -14.03
C ILE A 219 9.38 -7.99 -13.35
N PHE A 220 8.15 -7.94 -13.87
CA PHE A 220 7.07 -8.72 -13.31
C PHE A 220 6.06 -9.18 -14.36
N ALA A 221 5.41 -10.28 -14.03
CA ALA A 221 4.20 -10.76 -14.70
C ALA A 221 3.04 -10.73 -13.71
N GLN A 222 1.89 -10.28 -14.17
CA GLN A 222 0.68 -10.23 -13.35
C GLN A 222 -0.50 -10.79 -14.14
N TYR A 223 -1.34 -11.56 -13.46
CA TYR A 223 -2.66 -11.98 -13.92
C TYR A 223 -3.71 -11.38 -13.00
N ASP A 224 -4.69 -10.67 -13.53
CA ASP A 224 -5.80 -10.14 -12.73
C ASP A 224 -7.14 -10.34 -13.43
N SER A 225 -7.90 -11.31 -12.93
CA SER A 225 -9.26 -11.62 -13.38
C SER A 225 -10.31 -11.31 -12.32
N ARG A 226 -9.96 -10.50 -11.31
CA ARG A 226 -10.90 -10.12 -10.26
C ARG A 226 -12.04 -9.32 -10.88
N ASN A 227 -13.25 -9.58 -10.40
CA ASN A 227 -14.44 -8.85 -10.83
C ASN A 227 -14.42 -7.37 -10.41
N SER A 228 -13.67 -7.04 -9.36
CA SER A 228 -13.47 -5.69 -8.85
C SER A 228 -12.05 -5.57 -8.31
N ILE A 229 -11.42 -4.43 -8.58
CA ILE A 229 -10.10 -4.11 -8.03
C ILE A 229 -10.20 -3.75 -6.54
N PHE A 230 -11.36 -3.23 -6.13
CA PHE A 230 -11.63 -2.63 -4.83
C PHE A 230 -12.24 -3.61 -3.82
N THR A 231 -13.30 -4.27 -4.26
CA THR A 231 -14.11 -5.20 -3.46
C THR A 231 -14.29 -6.50 -4.22
N PRO A 232 -13.17 -7.22 -4.46
CA PRO A 232 -13.23 -8.49 -5.15
C PRO A 232 -14.06 -9.49 -4.35
N THR A 233 -15.03 -10.10 -5.02
CA THR A 233 -15.82 -11.22 -4.47
C THR A 233 -15.62 -12.50 -5.29
N GLN A 234 -14.97 -12.37 -6.45
CA GLN A 234 -14.67 -13.47 -7.34
C GLN A 234 -13.43 -13.17 -8.17
N GLY A 235 -12.64 -14.21 -8.44
CA GLY A 235 -11.55 -14.19 -9.40
C GLY A 235 -10.18 -14.38 -8.74
N LEU A 236 -9.14 -14.04 -9.48
CA LEU A 236 -7.75 -14.27 -9.09
C LEU A 236 -6.91 -13.05 -9.42
N SER A 237 -6.09 -12.62 -8.48
CA SER A 237 -4.95 -11.76 -8.73
C SER A 237 -3.69 -12.51 -8.37
N ALA A 238 -2.77 -12.65 -9.32
CA ALA A 238 -1.48 -13.26 -9.13
C ALA A 238 -0.40 -12.33 -9.69
N LYS A 239 0.71 -12.15 -8.96
CA LYS A 239 1.87 -11.39 -9.42
C LYS A 239 3.14 -12.12 -9.02
N LEU A 240 4.05 -12.24 -9.99
CA LEU A 240 5.42 -12.70 -9.79
C LEU A 240 6.35 -11.58 -10.22
N GLU A 241 7.30 -11.24 -9.37
CA GLU A 241 8.27 -10.17 -9.59
C GLU A 241 9.68 -10.66 -9.25
N TYR A 242 10.62 -10.29 -10.11
CA TYR A 242 12.06 -10.35 -9.84
C TYR A 242 12.60 -8.93 -9.85
N LYS A 243 13.42 -8.59 -8.86
CA LYS A 243 14.10 -7.29 -8.77
C LYS A 243 15.55 -7.49 -8.41
N ASN A 244 16.43 -6.84 -9.16
CA ASN A 244 17.85 -6.78 -8.88
C ASN A 244 18.19 -5.41 -8.30
N TYR A 245 18.91 -5.42 -7.17
CA TYR A 245 19.54 -4.25 -6.57
C TYR A 245 21.04 -4.37 -6.79
N GLY A 246 21.68 -3.27 -7.20
CA GLY A 246 23.12 -3.25 -7.43
C GLY A 246 23.61 -1.92 -8.02
N ASP A 247 24.93 -1.75 -8.05
CA ASP A 247 25.63 -0.53 -8.48
C ASP A 247 25.22 -0.09 -9.89
N SER A 248 24.93 -1.04 -10.79
CA SER A 248 24.43 -0.78 -12.16
C SER A 248 23.16 0.08 -12.18
N TRP A 249 22.39 0.08 -11.09
CA TRP A 249 21.16 0.85 -10.92
C TRP A 249 21.33 2.02 -9.95
N GLY A 250 22.52 2.21 -9.36
CA GLY A 250 22.80 3.24 -8.35
C GLY A 250 22.56 2.81 -6.89
N SER A 251 22.63 1.51 -6.60
CA SER A 251 22.49 0.96 -5.24
C SER A 251 23.86 0.74 -4.61
N ASP A 252 23.99 0.98 -3.31
CA ASP A 252 25.17 0.59 -2.52
C ASP A 252 25.10 -0.88 -2.06
N PHE A 253 23.96 -1.53 -2.28
CA PHE A 253 23.70 -2.94 -1.94
C PHE A 253 23.51 -3.79 -3.19
N ASN A 254 24.04 -5.01 -3.16
CA ASN A 254 23.98 -5.96 -4.27
C ASN A 254 23.24 -7.24 -3.86
N PHE A 255 21.93 -7.27 -4.15
CA PHE A 255 21.09 -8.42 -3.83
C PHE A 255 19.93 -8.56 -4.81
N ASN A 256 19.32 -9.74 -4.82
CA ASN A 256 18.16 -10.06 -5.63
C ASN A 256 16.95 -10.26 -4.73
N ARG A 257 15.78 -9.88 -5.22
CA ARG A 257 14.49 -10.10 -4.54
C ARG A 257 13.51 -10.76 -5.49
N TYR A 258 12.90 -11.84 -5.03
CA TYR A 258 11.86 -12.58 -5.72
C TYR A 258 10.58 -12.47 -4.90
N LYS A 259 9.49 -12.02 -5.51
CA LYS A 259 8.21 -11.84 -4.83
C LYS A 259 7.09 -12.53 -5.60
N GLY A 260 6.31 -13.30 -4.87
CA GLY A 260 5.08 -13.91 -5.36
C GLY A 260 3.90 -13.52 -4.49
N SER A 261 2.78 -13.18 -5.12
CA SER A 261 1.52 -12.94 -4.41
C SER A 261 0.36 -13.51 -5.19
N LEU A 262 -0.57 -14.13 -4.47
CA LEU A 262 -1.80 -14.71 -4.97
C LEU A 262 -2.94 -14.32 -4.03
N LEU A 263 -4.01 -13.80 -4.62
CA LEU A 263 -5.27 -13.45 -3.96
C LEU A 263 -6.40 -14.09 -4.76
N HIS A 264 -7.09 -15.04 -4.17
CA HIS A 264 -8.22 -15.74 -4.80
C HIS A 264 -9.50 -15.47 -4.02
N TYR A 265 -10.57 -15.18 -4.75
CA TYR A 265 -11.89 -14.98 -4.18
C TYR A 265 -12.89 -15.94 -4.81
N THR A 266 -13.65 -16.60 -3.95
CA THR A 266 -14.75 -17.48 -4.33
C THR A 266 -16.02 -16.96 -3.71
N ARG A 267 -17.01 -16.63 -4.56
CA ARG A 267 -18.33 -16.22 -4.11
C ARG A 267 -19.05 -17.41 -3.46
N LEU A 268 -19.65 -17.16 -2.29
CA LEU A 268 -20.43 -18.11 -1.52
C LEU A 268 -21.85 -17.56 -1.34
N GLY A 269 -22.79 -18.02 -2.16
CA GLY A 269 -24.14 -17.45 -2.22
C GLY A 269 -24.17 -16.04 -2.81
N ASP A 270 -25.19 -15.25 -2.46
CA ASP A 270 -25.44 -13.96 -3.11
C ASP A 270 -24.56 -12.83 -2.56
N TYR A 271 -24.23 -12.88 -1.26
CA TYR A 271 -23.63 -11.75 -0.54
C TYR A 271 -22.31 -12.08 0.19
N SER A 272 -21.91 -13.35 0.27
CA SER A 272 -20.68 -13.75 0.95
C SER A 272 -19.58 -14.17 -0.02
N SER A 273 -18.34 -14.12 0.44
CA SER A 273 -17.19 -14.65 -0.31
C SER A 273 -16.09 -15.14 0.61
N LEU A 274 -15.35 -16.14 0.17
CA LEU A 274 -14.12 -16.57 0.81
C LEU A 274 -12.93 -15.96 0.04
N GLY A 275 -12.10 -15.20 0.74
CA GLY A 275 -10.82 -14.69 0.26
C GLY A 275 -9.67 -15.56 0.77
N LEU A 276 -8.77 -15.94 -0.13
CA LEU A 276 -7.53 -16.64 0.20
C LEU A 276 -6.36 -15.81 -0.30
N ARG A 277 -5.38 -15.57 0.58
CA ARG A 277 -4.14 -14.87 0.26
C ARG A 277 -2.96 -15.79 0.50
N LEU A 278 -2.05 -15.82 -0.45
CA LEU A 278 -0.73 -16.41 -0.33
C LEU A 278 0.29 -15.38 -0.82
N ALA A 279 1.27 -15.05 0.01
CA ALA A 279 2.37 -14.15 -0.35
C ALA A 279 3.69 -14.78 0.06
N GLY A 280 4.70 -14.69 -0.79
CA GLY A 280 6.04 -15.19 -0.54
C GLY A 280 7.07 -14.20 -1.05
N GLU A 281 8.16 -14.04 -0.33
CA GLU A 281 9.29 -13.22 -0.73
C GLU A 281 10.60 -13.90 -0.33
N THR A 282 11.56 -13.89 -1.23
CA THR A 282 12.90 -14.44 -1.03
C THR A 282 13.93 -13.42 -1.49
N VAL A 283 15.02 -13.30 -0.75
CA VAL A 283 16.20 -12.50 -1.12
C VAL A 283 17.45 -13.36 -1.19
N SER A 284 18.42 -12.93 -2.00
CA SER A 284 19.74 -13.56 -2.07
C SER A 284 20.83 -12.56 -2.41
N GLY A 285 22.05 -12.78 -1.92
CA GLY A 285 23.16 -11.84 -2.00
C GLY A 285 23.29 -10.97 -0.75
N ASP A 286 23.94 -9.82 -0.89
CA ASP A 286 24.31 -8.94 0.23
C ASP A 286 23.14 -8.04 0.60
N THR A 287 22.11 -8.65 1.20
CA THR A 287 20.87 -7.96 1.58
C THR A 287 21.12 -7.15 2.86
N PRO A 288 20.82 -5.83 2.88
CA PRO A 288 20.92 -5.06 4.11
C PRO A 288 19.93 -5.55 5.17
N PHE A 289 20.19 -5.27 6.45
CA PHE A 289 19.35 -5.74 7.56
C PHE A 289 17.86 -5.34 7.43
N PHE A 290 17.56 -4.17 6.84
CA PHE A 290 16.20 -3.68 6.55
C PHE A 290 15.61 -4.22 5.23
N GLY A 291 16.41 -4.94 4.45
CA GLY A 291 16.05 -5.53 3.16
C GLY A 291 15.53 -6.97 3.25
N TYR A 292 15.56 -7.59 4.43
CA TYR A 292 15.09 -8.95 4.60
C TYR A 292 13.56 -9.04 4.54
N PRO A 293 13.02 -10.05 3.84
CA PRO A 293 11.62 -10.43 3.92
C PRO A 293 11.16 -10.65 5.36
N PHE A 294 9.90 -10.33 5.62
CA PHE A 294 9.28 -10.59 6.91
C PHE A 294 7.82 -11.03 6.77
N ILE A 295 7.31 -11.64 7.84
CA ILE A 295 5.90 -12.02 7.92
C ILE A 295 5.04 -10.76 8.06
N PHE A 296 4.19 -10.50 7.07
CA PHE A 296 3.27 -9.35 7.05
C PHE A 296 1.82 -9.83 7.23
N MET A 297 1.37 -9.84 8.49
CA MET A 297 0.02 -10.19 8.91
C MET A 297 -0.52 -9.20 9.95
N ARG A 298 -1.84 -9.01 9.97
CA ARG A 298 -2.49 -8.17 11.00
C ARG A 298 -2.12 -8.69 12.40
N GLY A 299 -1.76 -7.77 13.29
CA GLY A 299 -1.39 -8.06 14.67
C GLY A 299 0.06 -8.50 14.89
N ILE A 300 0.85 -8.70 13.83
CA ILE A 300 2.29 -8.98 13.93
C ILE A 300 3.05 -7.70 13.58
N PRO A 301 3.95 -7.20 14.46
CA PRO A 301 4.78 -6.04 14.14
C PRO A 301 5.62 -6.31 12.89
N ALA A 302 5.71 -5.31 12.00
CA ALA A 302 6.62 -5.36 10.87
C ALA A 302 8.08 -5.65 11.32
N MET A 303 8.80 -6.42 10.50
CA MET A 303 10.16 -6.93 10.78
C MET A 303 10.32 -7.81 12.03
N ARG A 304 9.23 -8.22 12.70
CA ARG A 304 9.32 -9.10 13.87
C ARG A 304 9.89 -10.48 13.55
N TYR A 305 9.46 -11.07 12.44
CA TYR A 305 9.92 -12.37 11.96
C TYR A 305 10.50 -12.20 10.57
N GLN A 306 11.83 -12.12 10.51
CA GLN A 306 12.60 -11.88 9.30
C GLN A 306 13.40 -13.12 8.90
N GLY A 307 13.71 -13.21 7.61
CA GLY A 307 14.63 -14.22 7.10
C GLY A 307 14.86 -14.04 5.61
N GLU A 308 15.79 -14.81 5.05
CA GLU A 308 16.05 -14.80 3.60
C GLU A 308 14.83 -15.21 2.78
N SER A 309 13.89 -15.94 3.38
CA SER A 309 12.60 -16.27 2.79
C SER A 309 11.49 -16.16 3.82
N ALA A 310 10.38 -15.53 3.43
CA ALA A 310 9.18 -15.42 4.23
C ALA A 310 7.95 -15.79 3.39
N ILE A 311 7.05 -16.59 3.96
CA ILE A 311 5.79 -16.99 3.32
C ILE A 311 4.64 -16.74 4.30
N THR A 312 3.55 -16.18 3.79
CA THR A 312 2.35 -15.84 4.55
C THR A 312 1.12 -16.35 3.82
N GLY A 313 0.26 -17.07 4.54
CA GLY A 313 -1.04 -17.53 4.07
C GLY A 313 -2.15 -17.00 4.98
N GLU A 314 -3.22 -16.46 4.40
CA GLU A 314 -4.40 -15.97 5.13
C GLU A 314 -5.67 -16.47 4.44
N ALA A 315 -6.70 -16.74 5.24
CA ALA A 315 -8.05 -17.00 4.77
C ALA A 315 -9.01 -16.04 5.48
N GLU A 316 -9.87 -15.37 4.73
CA GLU A 316 -10.84 -14.41 5.24
C GLU A 316 -12.22 -14.75 4.71
N TYR A 317 -13.19 -14.89 5.61
CA TYR A 317 -14.58 -15.09 5.25
C TYR A 317 -15.32 -13.77 5.33
N LEU A 318 -15.74 -13.26 4.18
CA LEU A 318 -16.55 -12.06 4.07
C LEU A 318 -18.02 -12.46 4.18
N TRP A 319 -18.62 -12.21 5.34
CA TRP A 319 -20.03 -12.50 5.59
C TRP A 319 -20.91 -11.32 5.20
N GLY A 320 -21.66 -11.46 4.10
CA GLY A 320 -22.66 -10.47 3.71
C GLY A 320 -23.91 -10.58 4.59
N ILE A 321 -24.05 -9.67 5.55
CA ILE A 321 -25.23 -9.54 6.43
C ILE A 321 -26.40 -8.93 5.63
N THR A 322 -26.10 -7.99 4.74
CA THR A 322 -27.04 -7.40 3.77
C THR A 322 -26.30 -7.17 2.44
N PRO A 323 -26.97 -6.78 1.34
CA PRO A 323 -26.29 -6.44 0.09
C PRO A 323 -25.22 -5.33 0.21
N ARG A 324 -25.21 -4.57 1.31
CA ARG A 324 -24.29 -3.44 1.54
C ARG A 324 -23.37 -3.60 2.76
N TRP A 325 -23.64 -4.56 3.64
CA TRP A 325 -22.89 -4.75 4.88
C TRP A 325 -22.21 -6.11 4.88
N VAL A 326 -20.88 -6.08 4.93
CA VAL A 326 -20.02 -7.27 4.94
C VAL A 326 -19.15 -7.19 6.20
N LEU A 327 -19.06 -8.30 6.94
CA LEU A 327 -18.16 -8.47 8.08
C LEU A 327 -17.02 -9.41 7.70
N SER A 328 -15.79 -9.13 8.15
CA SER A 328 -14.57 -9.90 7.88
C SER A 328 -13.75 -10.12 9.14
#